data_AF-A0A165WEG4-F1
#
_entry.id   AF-A0A165WEG4-F1
#
_cell.length_a   1.000
_cell.length_b   1.000
_cell.length_c   1.000
_cell.angle_alpha   90.00
_cell.angle_beta   90.00
_cell.angle_gamma   90.00
#
_symmetry.space_group_name_H-M   'P 1'
#
loop_
_entity.id
_entity.type
_entity.pdbx_description
1 polymer ?
#
loop_
_entity_poly.entity_id
_entity_poly.type
_entity_poly.pdbx_seq_one_letter_code
_entity_poly.pdbx_strand_id
1 'polypeptide(L)'
;MLAKHVFFSSEAPTVVDPATLRNIPIPSQPFVQNLLTLAPAFVRAGKCSILCPHINQTTPARHLPLFILTFWSEVHLIHPDQQVWIGAEAKLHARRCIWEKQKGEGGRTLELIAKTYDLLASTPWNEVLRGFSDNEPVTILSSYAIPSSWLSTFHKNQMLELLQQEL
;
A
#
# COMPACT_ATOMS: atom_id res chain seq x y z
N MET A 1 8.73 -7.52 29.07
CA MET A 1 7.26 -7.32 28.98
C MET A 1 6.97 -5.89 29.44
N LEU A 2 7.00 -4.91 28.53
CA LEU A 2 6.73 -3.49 28.87
C LEU A 2 5.24 -3.34 29.19
N ALA A 3 4.93 -2.74 30.33
CA ALA A 3 3.56 -2.58 30.81
C ALA A 3 2.72 -1.76 29.80
N LYS A 4 1.61 -2.33 29.35
CA LYS A 4 0.72 -1.80 28.29
C LYS A 4 0.10 -0.43 28.62
N HIS A 5 0.15 -0.01 29.88
CA HIS A 5 -0.32 1.29 30.37
C HIS A 5 0.62 2.47 30.03
N VAL A 6 1.82 2.22 29.53
CA VAL A 6 2.86 3.24 29.29
C VAL A 6 2.68 3.96 27.94
N PHE A 7 1.77 3.49 27.08
CA PHE A 7 1.61 4.01 25.73
C PHE A 7 0.58 5.12 25.59
N PHE A 8 -0.39 5.25 26.50
CA PHE A 8 -1.41 6.30 26.41
C PHE A 8 -1.09 7.42 27.40
N SER A 9 -1.06 8.66 26.92
CA SER A 9 -0.77 9.84 27.73
C SER A 9 -1.96 10.79 27.76
N SER A 10 -2.03 11.56 28.85
CA SER A 10 -2.99 12.67 29.01
C SER A 10 -2.41 14.00 28.50
N GLU A 11 -1.13 14.01 28.10
CA GLU A 11 -0.50 15.18 27.50
C GLU A 11 -0.94 15.36 26.05
N ALA A 12 -1.00 16.61 25.59
CA ALA A 12 -1.34 16.92 24.21
C ALA A 12 -0.30 16.34 23.22
N PRO A 13 -0.72 15.96 22.01
CA PRO A 13 0.21 15.51 20.98
C PRO A 13 1.19 16.63 20.63
N THR A 14 2.49 16.31 20.66
CA THR A 14 3.58 17.25 20.31
C THR A 14 4.02 17.11 18.86
N VAL A 15 3.71 15.97 18.23
CA VAL A 15 4.02 15.72 16.82
C VAL A 15 2.71 15.71 16.03
N VAL A 16 2.41 16.81 15.36
CA VAL A 16 1.21 16.95 14.50
C VAL A 16 1.54 17.14 13.03
N ASP A 17 2.82 17.38 12.72
CA ASP A 17 3.29 17.56 11.35
C ASP A 17 3.21 16.25 10.54
N PRO A 18 2.46 16.21 9.43
CA PRO A 18 2.28 15.00 8.63
C PRO A 18 3.59 14.43 8.07
N ALA A 19 4.56 15.28 7.71
CA ALA A 19 5.84 14.82 7.18
C ALA A 19 6.64 14.05 8.24
N THR A 20 6.62 14.54 9.48
CA THR A 20 7.22 13.86 10.63
C THR A 20 6.50 12.56 10.95
N LEU A 21 5.16 12.56 10.98
CA LEU A 21 4.35 11.36 11.27
C LEU A 21 4.59 10.24 10.25
N ARG A 22 4.75 10.57 8.97
CA ARG A 22 5.01 9.59 7.90
C ARG A 22 6.34 8.85 8.07
N ASN A 23 7.33 9.51 8.67
CA ASN A 23 8.66 8.93 8.88
C ASN A 23 8.79 8.11 10.17
N ILE A 24 7.71 8.02 10.95
CA ILE A 24 7.69 7.21 12.16
C ILE A 24 7.66 5.72 11.80
N PRO A 25 8.57 4.91 12.34
CA PRO A 25 8.53 3.46 12.16
C PRO A 25 7.17 2.90 12.60
N ILE A 26 6.55 2.13 11.71
CA ILE A 26 5.23 1.55 11.95
C ILE A 26 5.40 0.30 12.84
N PRO A 27 4.72 0.22 14.01
CA PRO A 27 4.76 -0.96 14.84
C PRO A 27 4.15 -2.18 14.15
N SER A 28 4.39 -3.39 14.66
CA SER A 28 3.82 -4.62 14.09
C SER A 28 2.28 -4.63 14.13
N GLN A 29 1.64 -5.23 13.13
CA GLN A 29 0.18 -5.30 13.03
C GLN A 29 -0.51 -5.85 14.30
N PRO A 30 -0.05 -6.95 14.93
CA PRO A 30 -0.69 -7.45 16.16
C PRO A 30 -0.61 -6.43 17.31
N PHE A 31 0.46 -5.65 17.35
CA PHE A 31 0.64 -4.61 18.36
C PHE A 31 -0.31 -3.42 18.13
N VAL A 32 -0.41 -2.95 16.88
CA VAL A 32 -1.36 -1.88 16.50
C VAL A 32 -2.80 -2.29 16.81
N GLN A 33 -3.19 -3.53 16.47
CA GLN A 33 -4.54 -4.05 16.74
C GLN A 33 -4.85 -4.10 18.24
N ASN A 34 -3.83 -4.45 19.06
CA ASN A 34 -3.98 -4.44 20.51
C ASN A 34 -4.26 -3.02 21.03
N LEU A 35 -3.47 -2.03 20.57
CA LEU A 35 -3.67 -0.63 20.95
C LEU A 35 -5.03 -0.09 20.50
N LEU A 36 -5.47 -0.43 19.28
CA LEU A 36 -6.81 -0.06 18.78
C LEU A 36 -7.93 -0.63 19.66
N THR A 37 -7.79 -1.90 20.09
CA THR A 37 -8.78 -2.53 20.99
C THR A 37 -8.86 -1.82 22.34
N LEU A 38 -7.73 -1.32 22.85
CA LEU A 38 -7.65 -0.63 24.14
C LEU A 38 -8.03 0.86 24.06
N ALA A 39 -7.86 1.49 22.90
CA ALA A 39 -8.01 2.93 22.72
C ALA A 39 -9.35 3.49 23.25
N PRO A 40 -10.53 2.86 23.02
CA PRO A 40 -11.79 3.39 23.52
C PRO A 40 -11.84 3.51 25.05
N ALA A 41 -11.24 2.57 25.78
CA ALA A 41 -11.19 2.61 27.24
C ALA A 41 -10.28 3.73 27.73
N PHE A 42 -9.12 3.92 27.11
CA PHE A 42 -8.17 4.98 27.48
C PHE A 42 -8.65 6.38 27.08
N VAL A 43 -9.32 6.52 25.95
CA VAL A 43 -9.96 7.78 25.53
C VAL A 43 -11.02 8.19 26.54
N ARG A 44 -11.88 7.25 26.99
CA ARG A 44 -12.86 7.50 28.06
C ARG A 44 -12.19 7.86 29.40
N ALA A 45 -10.98 7.36 29.65
CA ALA A 45 -10.17 7.70 30.82
C ALA A 45 -9.39 9.04 30.67
N GLY A 46 -9.65 9.83 29.63
CA GLY A 46 -9.03 11.14 29.43
C GLY A 46 -7.61 11.09 28.85
N LYS A 47 -7.24 10.00 28.15
CA LYS A 47 -5.99 9.94 27.37
C LYS A 47 -6.21 10.54 25.99
N CYS A 48 -5.30 11.39 25.54
CA CYS A 48 -5.42 12.16 24.30
C CYS A 48 -4.23 12.00 23.35
N SER A 49 -3.19 11.27 23.73
CA SER A 49 -2.02 11.01 22.89
C SER A 49 -1.37 9.65 23.15
N ILE A 50 -0.44 9.28 22.28
CA ILE A 50 0.33 8.04 22.33
C ILE A 50 1.81 8.32 22.51
N LEU A 51 2.41 7.65 23.47
CA LEU A 51 3.84 7.56 23.71
C LEU A 51 4.39 6.36 22.94
N CYS A 52 5.40 6.59 22.10
CA CYS A 52 6.14 5.52 21.44
C CYS A 52 7.53 5.41 22.07
N PRO A 53 7.79 4.41 22.95
CA PRO A 53 9.08 4.25 23.64
C PRO A 53 10.28 4.15 22.68
N HIS A 54 10.06 3.60 21.49
CA HIS A 54 11.06 3.44 20.42
C HIS A 54 11.45 4.77 19.75
N ILE A 55 10.63 5.81 19.89
CA ILE A 55 10.87 7.15 19.31
C ILE A 55 11.27 8.13 20.43
N ASN A 56 10.79 7.87 21.65
CA ASN A 56 10.97 8.71 22.84
C ASN A 56 12.32 8.51 23.55
N GLN A 57 13.33 8.01 22.82
CA GLN A 57 14.73 8.03 23.28
C GLN A 57 15.33 9.44 23.26
N THR A 58 14.62 10.41 22.68
CA THR A 58 15.00 11.83 22.66
C THR A 58 14.21 12.60 23.71
N THR A 59 14.90 13.47 24.45
CA THR A 59 14.29 14.42 25.39
C THR A 59 14.01 15.73 24.64
N PRO A 60 12.77 16.27 24.64
CA PRO A 60 11.57 15.80 25.34
C PRO A 60 10.84 14.66 24.63
N ALA A 61 10.09 13.86 25.40
CA ALA A 61 9.30 12.73 24.90
C ALA A 61 8.27 13.21 23.85
N ARG A 62 8.21 12.49 22.72
CA ARG A 62 7.28 12.79 21.64
C ARG A 62 5.93 12.13 21.91
N HIS A 63 4.89 12.92 21.76
CA HIS A 63 3.50 12.51 21.92
C HIS A 63 2.82 12.54 20.57
N LEU A 64 2.34 11.37 20.14
CA LEU A 64 1.68 11.18 18.87
C LEU A 64 0.17 11.33 19.03
N PRO A 65 -0.55 11.84 18.03
CA PRO A 65 -1.99 11.95 18.08
C PRO A 65 -2.64 10.57 18.02
N LEU A 66 -3.82 10.41 18.64
CA LEU A 66 -4.53 9.12 18.69
C LEU A 66 -4.88 8.55 17.30
N PHE A 67 -5.12 9.42 16.32
CA PHE A 67 -5.43 8.98 14.94
C PHE A 67 -4.28 8.20 14.30
N ILE A 68 -3.06 8.27 14.86
CA ILE A 68 -1.91 7.53 14.33
C ILE A 68 -2.15 6.01 14.37
N LEU A 69 -2.98 5.52 15.30
CA LEU A 69 -3.35 4.10 15.35
C LEU A 69 -4.16 3.69 14.12
N THR A 70 -5.12 4.53 13.73
CA THR A 70 -5.90 4.33 12.51
C THR A 70 -4.98 4.37 11.30
N PHE A 71 -4.12 5.38 11.20
CA PHE A 71 -3.14 5.48 10.12
C PHE A 71 -2.27 4.22 10.00
N TRP A 72 -1.66 3.75 11.09
CA TRP A 72 -0.83 2.54 11.05
C TRP A 72 -1.63 1.29 10.65
N SER A 73 -2.89 1.19 11.10
CA SER A 73 -3.76 0.09 10.70
C SER A 73 -4.05 0.11 9.20
N GLU A 74 -4.39 1.27 8.64
CA GLU A 74 -4.61 1.44 7.21
C GLU A 74 -3.35 1.12 6.40
N VAL A 75 -2.17 1.54 6.87
CA VAL A 75 -0.92 1.18 6.20
C VAL A 75 -0.71 -0.34 6.20
N HIS A 76 -0.99 -1.04 7.30
CA HIS A 76 -0.90 -2.52 7.31
C HIS A 76 -1.87 -3.18 6.34
N LEU A 77 -3.04 -2.57 6.10
CA LEU A 77 -4.01 -3.08 5.12
C LEU A 77 -3.51 -2.89 3.68
N ILE A 78 -2.94 -1.73 3.37
CA ILE A 78 -2.54 -1.35 1.99
C ILE A 78 -1.14 -1.86 1.62
N HIS A 79 -0.26 -2.07 2.61
CA HIS A 79 1.14 -2.42 2.38
C HIS A 79 1.35 -3.70 1.55
N PRO A 80 0.60 -4.81 1.73
CA PRO A 80 0.75 -5.99 0.89
C PRO A 80 0.53 -5.68 -0.60
N ASP A 81 -0.55 -4.96 -0.92
CA ASP A 81 -0.88 -4.57 -2.29
C ASP A 81 0.17 -3.61 -2.86
N GLN A 82 0.66 -2.68 -2.05
CA GLN A 82 1.77 -1.81 -2.41
C GLN A 82 3.02 -2.58 -2.83
N GLN A 83 3.41 -3.59 -2.05
CA GLN A 83 4.62 -4.37 -2.33
C GLN A 83 4.51 -5.14 -3.64
N VAL A 84 3.32 -5.67 -3.94
CA VAL A 84 3.02 -6.33 -5.21
C VAL A 84 3.21 -5.35 -6.38
N TRP A 85 2.69 -4.12 -6.25
CA TRP A 85 2.82 -3.08 -7.27
C TRP A 85 4.25 -2.58 -7.46
N ILE A 86 5.00 -2.36 -6.36
CA ILE A 86 6.43 -2.01 -6.42
C ILE A 86 7.21 -3.10 -7.17
N GLY A 87 6.92 -4.37 -6.90
CA GLY A 87 7.54 -5.49 -7.59
C GLY A 87 7.23 -5.50 -9.09
N ALA A 88 5.97 -5.29 -9.46
CA ALA A 88 5.55 -5.19 -10.85
C ALA A 88 6.21 -4.01 -11.58
N GLU A 89 6.21 -2.82 -10.97
CA GLU A 89 6.83 -1.62 -11.52
C GLU A 89 8.33 -1.82 -11.77
N ALA A 90 9.06 -2.38 -10.80
CA ALA A 90 10.48 -2.68 -10.95
C ALA A 90 10.76 -3.63 -12.13
N LYS A 91 9.91 -4.64 -12.34
CA LYS A 91 10.02 -5.58 -13.48
C LYS A 91 9.72 -4.90 -14.80
N LEU A 92 8.68 -4.06 -14.87
CA LEU A 92 8.37 -3.32 -16.08
C LEU A 92 9.51 -2.35 -16.42
N HIS A 93 10.03 -1.62 -15.43
CA HIS A 93 11.15 -0.68 -15.61
C HIS A 93 12.39 -1.39 -16.17
N ALA A 94 12.73 -2.58 -15.65
CA ALA A 94 13.83 -3.39 -16.18
C ALA A 94 13.62 -3.78 -17.66
N ARG A 95 12.37 -4.09 -18.07
CA ARG A 95 12.03 -4.40 -19.46
C ARG A 95 12.10 -3.16 -20.36
N ARG A 96 11.66 -1.99 -19.88
CA ARG A 96 11.77 -0.72 -20.60
C ARG A 96 13.21 -0.42 -21.03
N CYS A 97 14.17 -0.62 -20.14
CA CYS A 97 15.60 -0.45 -20.46
C CYS A 97 16.10 -1.37 -21.58
N ILE A 98 15.47 -2.54 -21.78
CA ILE A 98 15.77 -3.46 -22.88
C ILE A 98 15.15 -2.95 -24.18
N TRP A 99 13.88 -2.53 -24.14
CA TRP A 99 13.14 -2.06 -25.30
C TRP A 99 13.68 -0.75 -25.87
N GLU A 100 14.11 0.18 -25.02
CA GLU A 100 14.72 1.44 -25.47
C GLU A 100 16.05 1.23 -26.21
N LYS A 101 16.77 0.14 -25.92
CA LYS A 101 17.99 -0.27 -26.64
C LYS A 101 17.69 -0.89 -28.02
N GLN A 102 16.48 -1.39 -28.22
CA GLN A 102 16.02 -2.04 -29.47
C GLN A 102 15.28 -1.06 -30.41
N LYS A 103 15.51 0.25 -30.25
CA LYS A 103 14.81 1.37 -30.93
C LYS A 103 14.74 1.32 -32.46
N GLY A 104 15.45 0.41 -33.13
CA GLY A 104 15.45 0.26 -34.58
C GLY A 104 14.17 -0.33 -35.20
N GLU A 105 13.38 -1.13 -34.46
CA GLU A 105 12.30 -1.94 -35.06
C GLU A 105 10.92 -1.78 -34.37
N GLY A 106 10.80 -1.03 -33.27
CA GLY A 106 9.68 -1.16 -32.31
C GLY A 106 8.88 0.10 -31.95
N GLY A 107 8.87 1.16 -32.76
CA GLY A 107 8.26 2.45 -32.41
C GLY A 107 6.82 2.38 -31.86
N ARG A 108 5.93 1.64 -32.54
CA ARG A 108 4.53 1.43 -32.09
C ARG A 108 4.43 0.64 -30.79
N THR A 109 5.32 -0.33 -30.58
CA THR A 109 5.33 -1.13 -29.35
C THR A 109 5.73 -0.26 -28.15
N LEU A 110 6.72 0.61 -28.32
CA LEU A 110 7.15 1.56 -27.28
C LEU A 110 6.04 2.56 -26.92
N GLU A 111 5.29 3.07 -27.89
CA GLU A 111 4.12 3.93 -27.64
C GLU A 111 3.02 3.21 -26.86
N LEU A 112 2.70 1.96 -27.22
CA LEU A 112 1.72 1.16 -26.51
C LEU A 112 2.15 0.88 -25.07
N ILE A 113 3.43 0.58 -24.86
CA ILE A 113 4.01 0.40 -23.52
C ILE A 113 3.86 1.68 -22.70
N ALA A 114 4.26 2.84 -23.24
CA ALA A 114 4.14 4.12 -22.54
C ALA A 114 2.68 4.42 -22.15
N LYS A 115 1.75 4.23 -23.08
CA LYS A 115 0.31 4.39 -22.81
C LYS A 115 -0.18 3.43 -21.73
N THR A 116 0.32 2.19 -21.70
CA THR A 116 -0.04 1.21 -20.66
C THR A 116 0.46 1.66 -19.29
N TYR A 117 1.67 2.21 -19.20
CA TYR A 117 2.18 2.78 -17.96
C TYR A 117 1.35 3.96 -17.46
N ASP A 118 0.99 4.88 -18.35
CA ASP A 118 0.18 6.05 -17.98
C ASP A 118 -1.19 5.61 -17.44
N LEU A 119 -1.81 4.62 -18.09
CA LEU A 119 -3.07 4.04 -17.64
C LEU A 119 -2.93 3.36 -16.27
N LEU A 120 -1.91 2.50 -16.08
CA LEU A 120 -1.67 1.84 -14.80
C LEU A 120 -1.37 2.84 -13.67
N ALA A 121 -0.60 3.90 -13.94
CA ALA A 121 -0.30 4.96 -12.97
C ALA A 121 -1.55 5.76 -12.56
N SER A 122 -2.53 5.89 -13.46
CA SER A 122 -3.79 6.57 -13.18
C SER A 122 -4.85 5.67 -12.53
N THR A 123 -4.62 4.35 -12.46
CA THR A 123 -5.61 3.39 -11.98
C THR A 123 -5.57 3.27 -10.45
N PRO A 124 -6.71 3.41 -9.75
CA PRO A 124 -6.80 3.11 -8.32
C PRO A 124 -6.42 1.66 -8.02
N TRP A 125 -5.24 1.48 -7.43
CA TRP A 125 -4.67 0.21 -6.96
C TRP A 125 -5.50 -0.61 -5.96
N ASN A 126 -6.40 0.04 -5.20
CA ASN A 126 -7.20 -0.58 -4.13
C ASN A 126 -8.66 -0.85 -4.54
N GLU A 127 -8.97 -0.76 -5.84
CA GLU A 127 -10.31 -1.01 -6.37
C GLU A 127 -10.47 -2.43 -6.92
N VAL A 128 -11.70 -2.72 -7.34
CA VAL A 128 -12.07 -3.93 -8.09
C VAL A 128 -11.99 -3.61 -9.58
N LEU A 129 -11.37 -4.52 -10.34
CA LEU A 129 -11.29 -4.48 -11.79
C LEU A 129 -12.70 -4.64 -12.37
N ARG A 130 -13.17 -3.63 -13.10
CA ARG A 130 -14.49 -3.64 -13.75
C ARG A 130 -14.36 -3.99 -15.22
N GLY A 131 -15.43 -4.53 -15.80
CA GLY A 131 -15.51 -4.87 -17.23
C GLY A 131 -15.36 -6.35 -17.56
N PHE A 132 -15.18 -7.19 -16.54
CA PHE A 132 -15.20 -8.65 -16.62
C PHE A 132 -16.33 -9.21 -15.78
N SER A 133 -16.72 -10.46 -16.05
CA SER A 133 -17.76 -11.16 -15.31
C SER A 133 -17.39 -11.40 -13.84
N ASP A 134 -16.10 -11.64 -13.59
CA ASP A 134 -15.54 -11.81 -12.26
C ASP A 134 -15.04 -10.47 -11.67
N ASN A 135 -15.53 -10.15 -10.46
CA ASN A 135 -15.10 -8.99 -9.69
C ASN A 135 -13.77 -9.30 -8.98
N GLU A 136 -12.66 -8.90 -9.57
CA GLU A 136 -11.32 -9.23 -9.09
C GLU A 136 -10.57 -7.98 -8.63
N PRO A 137 -9.66 -8.07 -7.64
CA PRO A 137 -8.92 -6.90 -7.18
C PRO A 137 -8.00 -6.39 -8.29
N VAL A 138 -7.87 -5.07 -8.43
CA VAL A 138 -6.99 -4.43 -9.43
C VAL A 138 -5.53 -4.90 -9.31
N THR A 139 -5.11 -5.37 -8.13
CA THR A 139 -3.79 -5.98 -7.90
C THR A 139 -3.49 -7.16 -8.83
N ILE A 140 -4.50 -7.81 -9.41
CA ILE A 140 -4.31 -8.88 -10.40
C ILE A 140 -3.67 -8.37 -11.70
N LEU A 141 -3.77 -7.08 -12.02
CA LEU A 141 -3.07 -6.51 -13.16
C LEU A 141 -1.55 -6.56 -12.97
N SER A 142 -1.05 -6.60 -11.73
CA SER A 142 0.37 -6.77 -11.46
C SER A 142 0.92 -8.10 -11.98
N SER A 143 0.10 -9.16 -12.04
CA SER A 143 0.54 -10.46 -12.57
C SER A 143 0.77 -10.45 -14.08
N TYR A 144 0.22 -9.45 -14.80
CA TYR A 144 0.56 -9.21 -16.20
C TYR A 144 2.02 -8.77 -16.38
N ALA A 145 2.56 -8.06 -15.38
CA ALA A 145 3.94 -7.56 -15.37
C ALA A 145 4.96 -8.60 -14.88
N ILE A 146 4.51 -9.59 -14.09
CA ILE A 146 5.37 -10.56 -13.43
C ILE A 146 5.41 -11.87 -14.26
N PRO A 147 6.57 -12.23 -14.85
CA PRO A 147 6.63 -13.34 -15.81
C PRO A 147 6.25 -14.73 -15.25
N SER A 148 6.41 -14.97 -13.95
CA SER A 148 6.06 -16.25 -13.32
C SER A 148 4.58 -16.41 -12.99
N SER A 149 3.80 -15.32 -13.03
CA SER A 149 2.36 -15.33 -12.74
C SER A 149 1.50 -15.09 -13.99
N TRP A 150 2.12 -14.72 -15.10
CA TRP A 150 1.47 -14.60 -16.41
C TRP A 150 0.81 -15.93 -16.81
N LEU A 151 -0.35 -15.87 -17.48
CA LEU A 151 -1.13 -17.05 -17.94
C LEU A 151 -1.71 -17.97 -16.85
N SER A 152 -1.93 -17.47 -15.63
CA SER A 152 -2.88 -18.08 -14.70
C SER A 152 -4.26 -18.31 -15.35
N THR A 153 -5.08 -19.19 -14.76
CA THR A 153 -6.45 -19.47 -15.22
C THR A 153 -7.27 -18.19 -15.38
N PHE A 154 -7.07 -17.23 -14.48
CA PHE A 154 -7.73 -15.94 -14.52
C PHE A 154 -7.44 -15.17 -15.82
N HIS A 155 -6.17 -15.02 -16.19
CA HIS A 155 -5.79 -14.33 -17.43
C HIS A 155 -6.42 -14.98 -18.67
N LYS A 156 -6.52 -16.32 -18.66
CA LYS A 156 -7.16 -17.06 -19.75
C LYS A 156 -8.66 -16.73 -19.84
N ASN A 157 -9.36 -16.67 -18.71
CA ASN A 157 -10.77 -16.29 -18.67
C ASN A 157 -10.98 -14.86 -19.17
N GLN A 158 -10.16 -13.90 -18.71
CA GLN A 158 -10.23 -12.51 -19.20
C GLN A 158 -10.01 -12.41 -20.71
N MET A 159 -9.02 -13.13 -21.26
CA MET A 159 -8.79 -13.15 -22.70
C MET A 159 -9.97 -13.76 -23.47
N LEU A 160 -10.59 -14.81 -22.95
CA LEU A 160 -11.78 -15.41 -23.56
C LEU A 160 -12.99 -14.47 -23.53
N GLU A 161 -13.20 -13.74 -22.43
CA GLU A 161 -14.26 -12.75 -22.31
C GLU A 161 -14.07 -11.60 -23.30
N LEU A 162 -12.84 -11.08 -23.45
CA LEU A 162 -12.54 -10.04 -24.45
C LEU A 162 -12.85 -10.52 -25.87
N LEU A 163 -12.46 -11.76 -26.20
CA LEU A 163 -12.77 -12.37 -27.51
C LEU A 163 -14.27 -12.54 -27.74
N GLN A 164 -15.05 -12.87 -26.70
CA GLN A 164 -16.51 -12.96 -26.80
C GLN A 164 -17.18 -11.59 -27.01
N GLN A 165 -16.60 -10.51 -26.47
CA GLN A 165 -17.15 -9.15 -26.62
C GLN A 165 -16.85 -8.53 -27.99
N GLU A 166 -15.79 -8.97 -28.67
CA GLU A 166 -15.39 -8.48 -30.00
C GLU A 166 -16.03 -9.25 -31.17
N LEU A 167 -16.70 -10.37 -30.90
CA LEU A 167 -17.46 -11.18 -31.86
C LEU A 167 -18.95 -10.84 -31.85
#